data_AF-A0A954UNC3-F1
#
_entry.id   AF-A0A954UNC3-F1
#
_cell.length_a   1.000
_cell.length_b   1.000
_cell.length_c   1.000
_cell.angle_alpha   90.00
_cell.angle_beta   90.00
_cell.angle_gamma   90.00
#
_symmetry.space_group_name_H-M   'P 1'
#
loop_
_entity.id
_entity.type
_entity.pdbx_description
1 polymer ?
#
loop_
_entity_poly.entity_id
_entity_poly.type
_entity_poly.pdbx_seq_one_letter_code
_entity_poly.pdbx_strand_id
1 'polypeptide(L)'
;MNAPRVSIFLTLLLLPLPLLSAQGADDSSAAAVMPQAVVAANREFTTPEMSAPELDEAAFSFTDVGAKIPNYTPGERWGTQGEPLTKMQNPLPAEASLKAYSTPSGLKLSIWAKEGDSNWPTGSQPSSAAAGLSGKPIAMNWDERGRLWVCETVDYPNELSTGDGLGHDRIKICEDTDNDG
;
A
#
# COMPACT_ATOMS: atom_id res chain seq x y z
N MET A 1 2.75 -44.31 -8.05
CA MET A 1 3.76 -43.25 -8.08
C MET A 1 3.22 -42.11 -7.23
N ASN A 2 3.80 -41.92 -6.04
CA ASN A 2 3.31 -41.00 -5.01
C ASN A 2 3.89 -39.59 -5.22
N ALA A 3 3.02 -38.59 -5.17
CA ALA A 3 3.39 -37.17 -5.13
C ALA A 3 4.06 -36.81 -3.79
N PRO A 4 5.03 -35.87 -3.75
CA PRO A 4 5.63 -35.45 -2.50
C PRO A 4 4.68 -34.55 -1.73
N ARG A 5 4.47 -34.88 -0.45
CA ARG A 5 3.84 -34.00 0.54
C ARG A 5 4.85 -32.94 0.98
N VAL A 6 4.52 -31.67 0.83
CA VAL A 6 5.25 -30.57 1.45
C VAL A 6 4.86 -30.53 2.92
N SER A 7 5.76 -30.92 3.82
CA SER A 7 5.62 -30.71 5.26
C SER A 7 6.09 -29.30 5.60
N ILE A 8 5.19 -28.48 6.15
CA ILE A 8 5.54 -27.22 6.79
C ILE A 8 6.12 -27.57 8.17
N PHE A 9 7.42 -27.35 8.37
CA PHE A 9 8.03 -27.40 9.70
C PHE A 9 7.82 -26.05 10.39
N LEU A 10 6.94 -26.01 11.39
CA LEU A 10 6.86 -24.92 12.35
C LEU A 10 7.92 -25.17 13.43
N THR A 11 9.10 -24.55 13.30
CA THR A 11 10.08 -24.53 14.38
C THR A 11 9.63 -23.50 15.42
N LEU A 12 9.03 -23.97 16.52
CA LEU A 12 8.81 -23.15 17.71
C LEU A 12 10.16 -22.88 18.37
N LEU A 13 10.66 -21.65 18.31
CA LEU A 13 11.82 -21.24 19.09
C LEU A 13 11.36 -21.03 20.55
N LEU A 14 11.48 -22.05 21.39
CA LEU A 14 11.33 -21.93 22.83
C LEU A 14 12.57 -21.23 23.40
N LEU A 15 12.50 -19.91 23.58
CA LEU A 15 13.45 -19.20 24.43
C LEU A 15 13.20 -19.60 25.90
N PRO A 16 14.25 -19.86 26.70
CA PRO A 16 14.08 -20.10 28.13
C PRO A 16 13.60 -18.81 28.81
N LEU A 17 12.38 -18.85 29.35
CA LEU A 17 11.89 -17.84 30.29
C LEU A 17 12.81 -17.82 31.52
N PRO A 18 13.31 -16.66 31.97
CA PRO A 18 13.93 -16.59 33.29
C PRO A 18 12.89 -16.99 34.33
N LEU A 19 13.27 -17.90 35.23
CA LEU A 19 12.53 -18.23 36.44
C LEU A 19 12.38 -16.96 37.28
N LEU A 20 11.27 -16.25 37.08
CA LEU A 20 10.87 -15.16 37.95
C LEU A 20 10.32 -15.81 39.22
N SER A 21 11.12 -15.79 40.29
CA SER A 21 10.64 -16.13 41.62
C SER A 21 9.45 -15.22 41.92
N ALA A 22 8.29 -15.83 42.18
CA ALA A 22 7.09 -15.12 42.61
C ALA A 22 7.34 -14.45 43.98
N GLN A 23 7.85 -13.23 43.96
CA GLN A 23 7.59 -12.29 45.04
C GLN A 23 6.17 -11.78 44.84
N GLY A 24 5.38 -11.83 45.91
CA GLY A 24 3.94 -11.64 45.90
C GLY A 24 3.51 -10.47 45.02
N ALA A 25 2.60 -10.75 44.08
CA ALA A 25 1.92 -9.73 43.33
C ALA A 25 1.12 -8.88 44.32
N ASP A 26 1.56 -7.65 44.49
CA ASP A 26 0.70 -6.60 45.00
C ASP A 26 -0.33 -6.32 43.88
N ASP A 27 -1.51 -6.95 44.04
CA ASP A 27 -2.65 -6.95 43.09
C ASP A 27 -3.22 -5.54 42.81
N SER A 28 -2.65 -4.51 43.42
CA SER A 28 -2.99 -3.11 43.24
C SER A 28 -2.37 -2.47 41.97
N SER A 29 -1.35 -3.09 41.37
CA SER A 29 -0.58 -2.47 40.27
C SER A 29 -1.13 -2.76 38.85
N ALA A 30 -1.73 -3.93 38.61
CA ALA A 30 -2.27 -4.30 37.29
C ALA A 30 -3.53 -3.50 36.93
N ALA A 31 -4.31 -3.07 37.92
CA ALA A 31 -5.53 -2.28 37.72
C ALA A 31 -5.25 -0.84 37.24
N ALA A 32 -4.04 -0.30 37.46
CA ALA A 32 -3.66 1.07 37.08
C ALA A 32 -3.05 1.20 35.67
N VAL A 33 -2.57 0.09 35.08
CA VAL A 33 -1.91 0.08 33.76
C VAL A 33 -2.89 0.23 32.61
N MET A 34 -4.05 -0.44 32.69
CA MET A 34 -5.09 -0.38 31.65
C MET A 34 -5.67 1.04 31.46
N PRO A 35 -6.02 1.79 32.54
CA PRO A 35 -6.44 3.19 32.41
C PRO A 35 -5.37 4.10 31.79
N GLN A 36 -4.09 3.92 32.14
CA GLN A 36 -3.01 4.73 31.57
C GLN A 36 -2.79 4.46 30.08
N ALA A 37 -2.86 3.19 29.64
CA ALA A 37 -2.76 2.85 28.22
C ALA A 37 -3.93 3.42 27.40
N VAL A 38 -5.14 3.39 27.95
CA VAL A 38 -6.33 3.99 27.32
C VAL A 38 -6.22 5.51 27.25
N VAL A 39 -5.74 6.17 28.30
CA VAL A 39 -5.50 7.63 28.30
C VAL A 39 -4.41 8.00 27.29
N ALA A 40 -3.33 7.22 27.20
CA ALA A 40 -2.26 7.45 26.23
C ALA A 40 -2.72 7.24 24.77
N ALA A 41 -3.58 6.24 24.53
CA ALA A 41 -4.18 6.00 23.22
C ALA A 41 -5.18 7.10 22.82
N ASN A 42 -5.89 7.67 23.80
CA ASN A 42 -6.84 8.77 23.60
C ASN A 42 -6.22 10.16 23.75
N ARG A 43 -4.89 10.28 23.59
CA ARG A 43 -4.23 11.58 23.57
C ARG A 43 -4.84 12.46 22.47
N GLU A 44 -4.94 13.76 22.73
CA GLU A 44 -5.37 14.71 21.71
C GLU A 44 -4.44 14.63 20.50
N PHE A 45 -5.03 14.43 19.32
CA PHE A 45 -4.32 14.50 18.06
C PHE A 45 -4.45 15.91 17.52
N THR A 46 -3.41 16.73 17.73
CA THR A 46 -3.35 18.06 17.11
C THR A 46 -3.20 17.87 15.60
N THR A 47 -4.15 18.41 14.83
CA THR A 47 -4.07 18.41 13.37
C THR A 47 -2.81 19.17 12.93
N PRO A 48 -1.89 18.54 12.19
CA PRO A 48 -0.69 19.23 11.72
C PRO A 48 -1.06 20.25 10.64
N GLU A 49 -0.22 21.27 10.49
CA GLU A 49 -0.24 22.12 9.30
C GLU A 49 0.07 21.27 8.07
N MET A 50 -0.62 21.53 6.96
CA MET A 50 -0.52 20.75 5.72
C MET A 50 -0.01 21.64 4.57
N SER A 51 0.80 21.08 3.69
CA SER A 51 1.22 21.72 2.43
C SER A 51 0.08 21.72 1.42
N ALA A 52 0.06 22.72 0.53
CA ALA A 52 -0.80 22.68 -0.66
C ALA A 52 -0.14 21.80 -1.73
N PRO A 53 -0.93 21.04 -2.53
CA PRO A 53 -0.41 20.41 -3.73
C PRO A 53 0.27 21.42 -4.66
N GLU A 54 1.38 21.03 -5.26
CA GLU A 54 2.16 21.85 -6.20
C GLU A 54 1.66 21.73 -7.65
N LEU A 55 0.77 20.78 -7.93
CA LEU A 55 0.30 20.49 -9.28
C LEU A 55 -0.99 21.26 -9.61
N ASP A 56 -0.94 22.02 -10.72
CA ASP A 56 -2.10 22.72 -11.29
C ASP A 56 -3.00 21.77 -12.10
N GLU A 57 -4.31 22.05 -12.13
CA GLU A 57 -5.31 21.26 -12.87
C GLU A 57 -5.00 21.19 -14.37
N ALA A 58 -4.35 22.21 -14.91
CA ALA A 58 -3.90 22.24 -16.30
C ALA A 58 -2.88 21.14 -16.65
N ALA A 59 -2.25 20.50 -15.65
CA ALA A 59 -1.33 19.39 -15.87
C ALA A 59 -2.03 18.07 -16.22
N PHE A 60 -3.33 17.95 -15.97
CA PHE A 60 -4.08 16.72 -16.25
C PHE A 60 -4.61 16.71 -17.69
N SER A 61 -4.44 15.57 -18.34
CA SER A 61 -5.07 15.30 -19.63
C SER A 61 -6.17 14.26 -19.47
N PHE A 62 -7.13 14.26 -20.40
CA PHE A 62 -8.31 13.42 -20.33
C PHE A 62 -8.59 12.74 -21.67
N THR A 63 -9.05 11.51 -21.59
CA THR A 63 -9.55 10.75 -22.74
C THR A 63 -11.07 10.63 -22.65
N ASP A 64 -11.77 10.90 -23.75
CA ASP A 64 -13.21 10.63 -23.84
C ASP A 64 -13.43 9.11 -23.98
N VAL A 65 -14.10 8.51 -23.00
CA VAL A 65 -14.41 7.09 -22.93
C VAL A 65 -15.89 6.80 -23.19
N GLY A 66 -16.67 7.83 -23.56
CA GLY A 66 -18.12 7.79 -23.64
C GLY A 66 -18.78 7.69 -22.26
N ALA A 67 -20.12 7.56 -22.22
CA ALA A 67 -20.91 7.50 -20.99
C ALA A 67 -20.75 6.17 -20.22
N LYS A 68 -19.51 5.85 -19.82
CA LYS A 68 -19.11 4.59 -19.17
C LYS A 68 -18.72 4.77 -17.71
N ILE A 69 -18.49 6.00 -17.24
CA ILE A 69 -18.05 6.28 -15.88
C ILE A 69 -19.29 6.56 -15.01
N PRO A 70 -19.63 5.70 -14.04
CA PRO A 70 -20.75 5.95 -13.14
C PRO A 70 -20.55 7.24 -12.35
N ASN A 71 -21.60 8.07 -12.26
CA ASN A 71 -21.59 9.32 -11.51
C ASN A 71 -22.44 9.18 -10.24
N TYR A 72 -21.80 8.83 -9.13
CA TYR A 72 -22.48 8.73 -7.84
C TYR A 72 -22.58 10.11 -7.19
N THR A 73 -23.74 10.74 -7.29
CA THR A 73 -23.99 12.07 -6.74
C THR A 73 -24.28 12.00 -5.24
N PRO A 74 -23.77 12.93 -4.43
CA PRO A 74 -24.20 13.07 -3.04
C PRO A 74 -25.73 13.22 -2.95
N GLY A 75 -26.39 12.44 -2.10
CA GLY A 75 -27.84 12.50 -1.90
C GLY A 75 -28.33 11.60 -0.79
N GLU A 76 -29.57 11.79 -0.34
CA GLU A 76 -30.15 11.07 0.80
C GLU A 76 -30.28 9.56 0.57
N ARG A 77 -30.39 9.14 -0.70
CA ARG A 77 -30.52 7.73 -1.09
C ARG A 77 -29.20 7.19 -1.64
N TRP A 78 -28.63 6.23 -0.92
CA TRP A 78 -27.44 5.49 -1.36
C TRP A 78 -27.67 4.89 -2.75
N GLY A 79 -26.69 5.09 -3.64
CA GLY A 79 -26.72 4.56 -5.01
C GLY A 79 -27.46 5.42 -6.02
N THR A 80 -27.90 6.63 -5.67
CA THR A 80 -28.40 7.59 -6.67
C THR A 80 -27.28 7.90 -7.68
N GLN A 81 -27.57 7.68 -8.97
CA GLN A 81 -26.65 7.95 -10.06
C GLN A 81 -27.17 9.14 -10.89
N GLY A 82 -26.30 10.12 -11.14
CA GLY A 82 -26.53 11.18 -12.11
C GLY A 82 -26.15 10.74 -13.53
N GLU A 83 -26.14 11.70 -14.46
CA GLU A 83 -25.65 11.45 -15.82
C GLU A 83 -24.20 10.93 -15.79
N PRO A 84 -23.88 9.83 -16.49
CA PRO A 84 -22.54 9.27 -16.51
C PRO A 84 -21.50 10.28 -16.99
N LEU A 85 -20.30 10.23 -16.39
CA LEU A 85 -19.19 11.04 -16.86
C LEU A 85 -18.60 10.43 -18.14
N THR A 86 -18.09 11.28 -19.02
CA THR A 86 -17.52 10.86 -20.30
C THR A 86 -16.00 10.95 -20.38
N LYS A 87 -15.37 11.74 -19.52
CA LYS A 87 -13.92 11.99 -19.55
C LYS A 87 -13.22 11.24 -18.44
N MET A 88 -12.25 10.40 -18.80
CA MET A 88 -11.35 9.72 -17.87
C MET A 88 -10.01 10.46 -17.83
N GLN A 89 -9.51 10.76 -16.63
CA GLN A 89 -8.18 11.33 -16.48
C GLN A 89 -7.11 10.32 -16.90
N ASN A 90 -6.15 10.76 -17.71
CA ASN A 90 -4.99 9.96 -18.06
C ASN A 90 -4.00 9.90 -16.88
N PRO A 91 -3.33 8.77 -16.65
CA PRO A 91 -2.36 8.66 -15.56
C PRO A 91 -1.18 9.61 -15.79
N LEU A 92 -0.62 10.12 -14.69
CA LEU A 92 0.65 10.83 -14.69
C LEU A 92 1.78 9.88 -14.29
N PRO A 93 3.03 10.12 -14.73
CA PRO A 93 4.20 9.47 -14.14
C PRO A 93 4.24 9.67 -12.62
N ALA A 94 4.84 8.74 -11.88
CA ALA A 94 4.90 8.79 -10.42
C ALA A 94 5.57 10.09 -9.92
N GLU A 95 6.63 10.54 -10.58
CA GLU A 95 7.38 11.76 -10.27
C GLU A 95 6.52 13.02 -10.39
N ALA A 96 5.62 13.06 -11.38
CA ALA A 96 4.67 14.15 -11.52
C ALA A 96 3.52 14.03 -10.51
N SER A 97 3.06 12.80 -10.25
CA SER A 97 1.98 12.51 -9.32
C SER A 97 2.31 12.91 -7.88
N LEU A 98 3.57 12.80 -7.45
CA LEU A 98 4.02 13.25 -6.12
C LEU A 98 3.60 14.69 -5.81
N LYS A 99 3.60 15.56 -6.82
CA LYS A 99 3.25 16.99 -6.68
C LYS A 99 1.78 17.24 -6.43
N ALA A 100 0.91 16.25 -6.66
CA ALA A 100 -0.51 16.34 -6.38
C ALA A 100 -0.86 16.04 -4.91
N TYR A 101 0.12 15.56 -4.11
CA TYR A 101 -0.11 15.22 -2.71
C TYR A 101 0.06 16.44 -1.78
N SER A 102 -0.75 16.44 -0.72
CA SER A 102 -0.57 17.29 0.45
C SER A 102 0.12 16.49 1.55
N THR A 103 1.11 17.07 2.21
CA THR A 103 1.87 16.45 3.30
C THR A 103 1.85 17.34 4.55
N PRO A 104 1.94 16.76 5.76
CA PRO A 104 2.18 17.57 6.95
C PRO A 104 3.48 18.36 6.83
N SER A 105 3.49 19.60 7.33
CA SER A 105 4.68 20.45 7.35
C SER A 105 5.88 19.71 7.95
N GLY A 106 7.00 19.68 7.24
CA GLY A 106 8.23 18.99 7.64
C GLY A 106 8.35 17.54 7.16
N LEU A 107 7.31 16.96 6.54
CA LEU A 107 7.37 15.66 5.90
C LEU A 107 7.49 15.82 4.38
N LYS A 108 8.27 14.93 3.75
CA LYS A 108 8.42 14.83 2.29
C LYS A 108 8.01 13.44 1.82
N LEU A 109 7.46 13.37 0.61
CA LEU A 109 7.28 12.11 -0.10
C LEU A 109 8.47 11.85 -1.03
N SER A 110 8.90 10.60 -1.09
CA SER A 110 9.93 10.11 -2.01
C SER A 110 9.41 8.85 -2.71
N ILE A 111 9.87 8.60 -3.93
CA ILE A 111 9.60 7.35 -4.64
C ILE A 111 10.71 6.36 -4.31
N TRP A 112 10.34 5.26 -3.68
CA TRP A 112 11.23 4.14 -3.39
C TRP A 112 11.07 3.03 -4.45
N ALA A 113 9.83 2.70 -4.82
CA ALA A 113 9.50 1.83 -5.94
C ALA A 113 8.32 2.41 -6.74
N LYS A 114 8.39 2.28 -8.06
CA LYS A 114 7.31 2.64 -8.98
C LYS A 114 7.24 1.64 -10.13
N GLU A 115 6.12 1.64 -10.83
CA GLU A 115 6.00 0.99 -12.14
C GLU A 115 7.04 1.57 -13.14
N GLY A 116 7.47 0.76 -14.11
CA GLY A 116 8.32 1.25 -15.20
C GLY A 116 7.68 2.38 -16.01
N ASP A 117 8.45 3.08 -16.84
CA ASP A 117 7.96 4.29 -17.53
C ASP A 117 6.81 4.01 -18.52
N SER A 118 6.66 2.76 -18.97
CA SER A 118 5.49 2.29 -19.70
C SER A 118 4.52 1.60 -18.75
N ASN A 119 3.43 2.31 -18.43
CA ASN A 119 2.29 1.75 -17.71
C ASN A 119 1.39 0.96 -18.69
N TRP A 120 0.54 0.09 -18.13
CA TRP A 120 -0.55 -0.59 -18.82
C TRP A 120 -1.29 0.32 -19.83
N PRO A 121 -1.62 -0.17 -21.04
CA PRO A 121 -1.46 -1.55 -21.52
C PRO A 121 -0.15 -1.81 -22.29
N THR A 122 0.64 -0.78 -22.56
CA THR A 122 1.88 -0.92 -23.32
C THR A 122 2.97 -1.38 -22.37
N GLY A 123 3.37 -2.65 -22.46
CA GLY A 123 4.18 -3.35 -21.45
C GLY A 123 5.37 -2.58 -20.87
N SER A 124 5.63 -2.79 -19.59
CA SER A 124 6.61 -2.09 -18.76
C SER A 124 8.05 -2.52 -19.07
N GLN A 125 8.88 -1.62 -19.59
CA GLN A 125 10.33 -1.77 -19.53
C GLN A 125 10.87 -0.96 -18.33
N PRO A 126 11.66 -1.57 -17.43
CA PRO A 126 12.29 -0.83 -16.34
C PRO A 126 13.24 0.20 -16.94
N SER A 127 12.98 1.47 -16.65
CA SER A 127 13.69 2.62 -17.21
C SER A 127 14.06 3.65 -16.14
N SER A 128 13.71 3.39 -14.88
CA SER A 128 13.93 4.30 -13.76
C SER A 128 14.97 3.81 -12.76
N ALA A 129 15.52 4.75 -11.98
CA ALA A 129 16.40 4.47 -10.85
C ALA A 129 15.69 3.66 -9.73
N ALA A 130 14.39 3.92 -9.50
CA ALA A 130 13.58 3.15 -8.55
C ALA A 130 13.39 1.69 -9.01
N ALA A 131 13.06 0.79 -8.07
CA ALA A 131 13.06 -0.67 -8.24
C ALA A 131 12.11 -1.28 -9.31
N GLY A 132 11.43 -0.48 -10.14
CA GLY A 132 10.81 -0.88 -11.40
C GLY A 132 9.80 -2.04 -11.33
N LEU A 133 8.58 -1.76 -10.90
CA LEU A 133 7.46 -2.70 -10.94
C LEU A 133 6.97 -2.94 -12.38
N SER A 134 6.45 -4.13 -12.64
CA SER A 134 5.90 -4.52 -13.95
C SER A 134 4.39 -4.71 -13.95
N GLY A 135 3.78 -4.74 -12.77
CA GLY A 135 2.34 -4.73 -12.57
C GLY A 135 1.95 -3.73 -11.48
N LYS A 136 0.68 -3.71 -11.12
CA LYS A 136 0.12 -2.77 -10.15
C LYS A 136 0.39 -3.27 -8.73
N PRO A 137 1.05 -2.50 -7.85
CA PRO A 137 1.24 -2.91 -6.46
C PRO A 137 -0.10 -2.98 -5.72
N ILE A 138 -0.35 -4.07 -4.99
CA ILE A 138 -1.60 -4.27 -4.23
C ILE A 138 -1.36 -4.44 -2.73
N ALA A 139 -0.17 -4.93 -2.35
CA ALA A 139 0.24 -5.06 -0.96
C ALA A 139 1.77 -4.98 -0.87
N MET A 140 2.28 -4.54 0.28
CA MET A 140 3.73 -4.49 0.52
C MET A 140 4.09 -4.67 1.99
N ASN A 141 5.33 -5.10 2.27
CA ASN A 141 5.91 -5.14 3.61
C ASN A 141 7.45 -5.01 3.55
N TRP A 142 8.08 -4.69 4.66
CA TRP A 142 9.54 -4.64 4.80
C TRP A 142 10.07 -5.89 5.50
N ASP A 143 11.26 -6.35 5.11
CA ASP A 143 11.99 -7.38 5.86
C ASP A 143 13.09 -6.80 6.77
N GLU A 144 13.71 -7.67 7.58
CA GLU A 144 14.74 -7.30 8.55
C GLU A 144 16.02 -6.75 7.92
N ARG A 145 16.20 -6.93 6.61
CA ARG A 145 17.31 -6.39 5.83
C ARG A 145 17.01 -5.04 5.20
N GLY A 146 15.80 -4.50 5.42
CA GLY A 146 15.37 -3.24 4.83
C GLY A 146 14.93 -3.36 3.36
N ARG A 147 14.63 -4.57 2.88
CA ARG A 147 14.11 -4.76 1.51
C ARG A 147 12.59 -4.66 1.50
N LEU A 148 12.04 -4.05 0.45
CA LEU A 148 10.59 -3.98 0.25
C LEU A 148 10.12 -5.22 -0.51
N TRP A 149 9.16 -5.92 0.06
CA TRP A 149 8.39 -6.97 -0.58
C TRP A 149 7.11 -6.37 -1.12
N VAL A 150 6.84 -6.56 -2.42
CA VAL A 150 5.66 -6.02 -3.10
C VAL A 150 4.92 -7.14 -3.80
N CYS A 151 3.63 -7.29 -3.52
CA CYS A 151 2.73 -8.07 -4.37
C CYS A 151 2.25 -7.17 -5.50
N GLU A 152 2.57 -7.53 -6.75
CA GLU A 152 2.06 -6.86 -7.94
C GLU A 152 1.04 -7.75 -8.66
N THR A 153 -0.04 -7.12 -9.15
CA THR A 153 -1.05 -7.78 -9.96
C THR A 153 -1.01 -7.29 -11.40
N VAL A 154 -1.24 -8.22 -12.33
CA VAL A 154 -1.37 -7.94 -13.76
C VAL A 154 -2.83 -8.05 -14.18
N ASP A 155 -3.53 -9.04 -13.64
CA ASP A 155 -4.80 -9.49 -14.17
C ASP A 155 -6.01 -8.82 -13.46
N TYR A 156 -5.84 -8.30 -12.25
CA TYR A 156 -6.93 -7.67 -11.50
C TYR A 156 -7.30 -6.27 -12.05
N PRO A 157 -8.60 -5.93 -12.16
CA PRO A 157 -9.79 -6.74 -11.84
C PRO A 157 -10.39 -7.49 -13.05
N ASN A 158 -9.71 -7.51 -14.20
CA ASN A 158 -10.33 -7.74 -15.50
C ASN A 158 -10.24 -9.20 -16.00
N GLU A 159 -9.21 -9.95 -15.58
CA GLU A 159 -8.93 -11.29 -16.09
C GLU A 159 -8.87 -12.29 -14.93
N LEU A 160 -10.00 -12.91 -14.61
CA LEU A 160 -10.04 -13.98 -13.62
C LEU A 160 -9.58 -15.29 -14.28
N SER A 161 -8.37 -15.75 -13.93
CA SER A 161 -7.90 -17.07 -14.35
C SER A 161 -8.82 -18.17 -13.79
N THR A 162 -9.40 -18.98 -14.68
CA THR A 162 -10.39 -20.03 -14.31
C THR A 162 -9.77 -21.34 -13.80
N GLY A 163 -8.44 -21.41 -13.71
CA GLY A 163 -7.72 -22.58 -13.20
C GLY A 163 -6.84 -22.20 -12.01
N ASP A 164 -6.78 -23.10 -11.02
CA ASP A 164 -5.99 -22.91 -9.81
C ASP A 164 -4.50 -22.65 -10.12
N GLY A 165 -3.95 -21.58 -9.54
CA GLY A 165 -2.53 -21.24 -9.67
C GLY A 165 -2.09 -20.65 -11.01
N LEU A 166 -3.04 -20.28 -11.89
CA LEU A 166 -2.76 -19.69 -13.22
C LEU A 166 -2.80 -18.16 -13.24
N GLY A 167 -2.69 -17.48 -12.09
CA GLY A 167 -2.58 -16.02 -12.04
C GLY A 167 -1.18 -15.56 -12.45
N HIS A 168 -1.06 -14.38 -13.06
CA HIS A 168 0.22 -13.78 -13.43
C HIS A 168 0.77 -12.83 -12.34
N ASP A 169 0.10 -12.75 -11.20
CA ASP A 169 0.53 -11.97 -10.04
C ASP A 169 1.91 -12.42 -9.54
N ARG A 170 2.71 -11.47 -9.06
CA ARG A 170 4.11 -11.70 -8.67
C ARG A 170 4.39 -11.09 -7.31
N ILE A 171 5.33 -11.70 -6.60
CA ILE A 171 5.99 -11.08 -5.45
C ILE A 171 7.36 -10.59 -5.93
N LYS A 172 7.60 -9.28 -5.81
CA LYS A 172 8.91 -8.68 -6.03
C LYS A 172 9.57 -8.36 -4.70
N ILE A 173 10.88 -8.56 -4.65
CA ILE A 173 11.73 -8.13 -3.55
C ILE A 173 12.64 -7.06 -4.13
N CYS A 174 12.47 -5.85 -3.65
CA CYS A 174 13.21 -4.68 -4.07
C CYS A 174 14.28 -4.40 -3.00
N GLU A 175 15.50 -4.12 -3.42
CA GLU A 175 16.63 -3.81 -2.55
C GLU A 175 17.22 -2.49 -3.03
N ASP A 176 17.28 -1.51 -2.14
CA ASP A 176 18.01 -0.27 -2.36
C ASP A 176 19.51 -0.57 -2.26
N THR A 177 20.27 -0.28 -3.32
CA THR A 177 21.68 -0.68 -3.45
C THR A 177 22.67 0.47 -3.32
N ASP A 178 22.18 1.71 -3.34
CA ASP A 178 22.97 2.93 -3.19
C ASP A 178 22.55 3.78 -1.98
N ASN A 179 21.54 3.35 -1.22
CA ASN A 179 21.03 3.97 0.01
C ASN A 179 20.40 5.35 -0.23
N ASP A 180 19.80 5.58 -1.40
CA ASP A 180 19.13 6.84 -1.71
C ASP A 180 17.63 6.85 -1.35
N GLY A 181 17.09 5.69 -0.99
CA GLY A 181 15.70 5.48 -0.58
C GLY A 181 14.77 5.27 -1.76
#